data_AF-A0A538II87-F1
#
_entry.id   AF-A0A538II87-F1
#
_cell.length_a   1.000
_cell.length_b   1.000
_cell.length_c   1.000
_cell.angle_alpha   90.00
_cell.angle_beta   90.00
_cell.angle_gamma   90.00
#
_symmetry.space_group_name_H-M   'P 1'
#
loop_
_entity.id
_entity.type
_entity.pdbx_description
1 polymer ?
#
loop_
_entity_poly.entity_id
_entity_poly.type
_entity_poly.pdbx_seq_one_letter_code
_entity_poly.pdbx_strand_id
1 'polypeptide(L)' 'MAKHDVRFQVPWRGLGKEDVTFRVMADDELLGTLKVSKGAVVWWPGNAKLGYKMTWARFDQAMREGHRGRHD' A
#
# COMPACT_ATOMS: atom_id res chain seq x y z
N MET A 1 -34.49 9.50 -0.55
CA MET A 1 -33.55 8.76 -1.42
C MET A 1 -32.74 7.82 -0.53
N ALA A 2 -32.55 6.56 -0.90
CA ALA A 2 -31.85 5.60 -0.03
C ALA A 2 -30.34 5.87 0.01
N LYS A 3 -29.77 5.86 1.21
CA LYS A 3 -28.32 5.97 1.44
C LYS A 3 -27.74 4.55 1.34
N HIS A 4 -27.14 4.22 0.20
CA HIS A 4 -26.54 2.91 -0.01
C HIS A 4 -25.07 2.94 0.44
N ASP A 5 -24.69 2.04 1.34
CA ASP A 5 -23.30 1.74 1.69
C ASP A 5 -22.90 0.44 0.98
N VAL A 6 -21.93 0.52 0.06
CA VAL A 6 -21.47 -0.61 -0.75
C VAL A 6 -20.02 -0.89 -0.40
N ARG A 7 -19.77 -2.04 0.23
CA ARG A 7 -18.43 -2.50 0.62
C ARG A 7 -18.07 -3.75 -0.15
N PHE A 8 -16.80 -3.90 -0.52
CA PHE A 8 -16.29 -5.11 -1.18
C PHE A 8 -15.06 -5.63 -0.46
N GLN A 9 -14.94 -6.95 -0.41
CA GLN A 9 -13.75 -7.65 0.06
C GLN A 9 -13.16 -8.38 -1.14
N VAL A 10 -11.87 -8.22 -1.37
CA VAL A 10 -11.15 -9.04 -2.36
C VAL A 10 -10.79 -10.35 -1.65
N PRO A 11 -11.28 -11.53 -2.11
CA PRO A 11 -10.86 -12.81 -1.55
C PRO A 11 -9.34 -12.98 -1.65
N TRP A 12 -8.76 -13.81 -0.78
CA TRP A 12 -7.33 -14.12 -0.85
C TRP A 12 -6.97 -14.64 -2.25
N ARG A 13 -6.13 -13.88 -2.96
CA ARG A 13 -5.58 -14.29 -4.24
C ARG A 13 -4.08 -14.29 -4.12
N GLY A 14 -3.44 -15.36 -4.60
CA GLY A 14 -1.99 -15.38 -4.75
C GLY A 14 -1.58 -14.25 -5.68
N LEU A 15 -0.56 -13.47 -5.29
CA LEU A 15 0.06 -12.53 -6.21
C LEU A 15 0.61 -13.31 -7.40
N GLY A 16 0.24 -12.92 -8.62
CA GLY A 16 0.69 -13.53 -9.87
C GLY A 16 2.16 -13.20 -10.16
N LYS A 17 2.47 -12.90 -11.43
CA LYS A 17 3.77 -12.33 -11.81
C LYS A 17 3.87 -10.82 -11.55
N GLU A 18 2.73 -10.16 -11.33
CA GLU A 18 2.63 -8.71 -11.24
C GLU A 18 2.34 -8.24 -9.82
N ASP A 19 2.83 -7.04 -9.51
CA ASP A 19 2.64 -6.37 -8.23
C ASP A 19 1.20 -5.86 -8.08
N VAL A 20 0.66 -5.90 -6.85
CA VAL A 20 -0.54 -5.12 -6.54
C VAL A 20 -0.13 -3.66 -6.41
N THR A 21 -0.77 -2.81 -7.20
CA THR A 21 -0.45 -1.38 -7.27
C THR A 21 -1.57 -0.56 -6.66
N PHE A 22 -1.25 0.25 -5.65
CA PHE A 22 -2.15 1.21 -5.02
C PHE A 22 -1.69 2.62 -5.36
N ARG A 23 -2.58 3.46 -5.88
CA ARG A 23 -2.36 4.91 -5.96
C ARG A 23 -2.91 5.53 -4.69
N VAL A 24 -2.04 6.11 -3.89
CA VAL A 24 -2.39 6.79 -2.63
C VAL A 24 -2.52 8.28 -2.94
N MET A 25 -3.70 8.83 -2.65
CA MET A 25 -4.05 10.22 -2.92
C MET A 25 -4.31 10.95 -1.59
N ALA A 26 -4.06 12.25 -1.56
CA ALA A 26 -4.55 13.15 -0.51
C ALA A 26 -5.03 14.44 -1.18
N ASP A 27 -6.24 14.89 -0.86
CA ASP A 27 -6.85 16.10 -1.42
C ASP A 27 -6.74 16.17 -2.96
N ASP A 28 -7.08 15.08 -3.63
CA ASP A 28 -6.99 14.87 -5.08
C ASP A 28 -5.58 14.93 -5.69
N GLU A 29 -4.53 15.09 -4.89
CA GLU A 29 -3.13 15.00 -5.30
C GLU A 29 -2.55 13.60 -5.07
N LEU A 30 -1.75 13.12 -6.04
CA LEU A 30 -1.06 11.84 -5.91
C LEU A 30 0.11 11.96 -4.92
N LEU A 31 -0.09 11.46 -3.69
CA LEU A 31 1.02 11.29 -2.75
C LEU A 31 2.06 10.31 -3.26
N GLY A 32 1.59 9.22 -3.88
CA GLY A 32 2.46 8.26 -4.54
C GLY A 32 1.80 6.93 -4.86
N THR A 33 2.58 6.04 -5.43
CA THR A 33 2.18 4.70 -5.83
C THR A 33 2.90 3.66 -4.98
N LEU A 34 2.13 2.87 -4.24
CA LEU A 34 2.61 1.73 -3.48
C LEU A 34 2.49 0.47 -4.34
N LYS A 35 3.61 -0.22 -4.56
CA LYS A 35 3.64 -1.54 -5.19
C LYS A 35 3.96 -2.60 -4.15
N VAL A 36 3.12 -3.62 -4.09
CA VAL A 36 3.26 -4.77 -3.20
C VAL A 36 3.56 -5.99 -4.07
N SER A 37 4.77 -6.53 -3.92
CA SER A 37 5.27 -7.69 -4.66
C SER A 37 5.50 -8.88 -3.73
N LYS A 38 5.85 -10.06 -4.27
CA LYS A 38 6.25 -11.20 -3.43
C LYS A 38 7.50 -10.95 -2.59
N GLY A 39 8.42 -10.09 -3.04
CA GLY A 39 9.72 -9.91 -2.39
C GLY A 39 9.90 -8.61 -1.61
N ALA A 40 9.12 -7.58 -1.94
CA ALA A 40 9.32 -6.23 -1.42
C ALA A 40 8.06 -5.36 -1.54
N VAL A 41 8.03 -4.32 -0.71
CA VAL A 41 7.21 -3.14 -0.91
C VAL A 41 8.04 -2.08 -1.63
N VAL A 42 7.45 -1.40 -2.60
CA VAL A 42 8.08 -0.28 -3.30
C VAL A 42 7.17 0.93 -3.25
N TRP A 43 7.69 2.04 -2.74
CA TRP A 43 7.00 3.33 -2.73
C TRP A 43 7.57 4.24 -3.82
N TRP A 44 6.69 4.75 -4.67
CA TRP A 44 7.01 5.73 -5.70
C TRP A 44 6.30 7.04 -5.35
N PRO A 45 6.99 8.05 -4.78
CA PRO A 45 6.34 9.32 -4.49
C PRO A 45 5.73 9.95 -5.75
N GLY A 46 4.71 10.79 -5.56
CA GLY A 46 4.11 11.57 -6.64
C GLY A 46 5.19 12.27 -7.48
N ASN A 47 5.16 12.04 -8.79
CA ASN A 47 6.07 12.63 -9.78
C ASN A 47 7.56 12.20 -9.69
N ALA A 48 7.91 11.22 -8.85
CA ALA A 48 9.28 10.73 -8.75
C ALA A 48 9.65 9.72 -9.84
N LYS A 49 10.87 9.82 -10.39
CA LYS A 49 11.43 8.85 -11.35
C LYS A 49 12.00 7.58 -10.69
N LEU A 50 12.29 7.65 -9.39
CA LEU A 50 12.89 6.56 -8.62
C LEU A 50 11.97 6.18 -7.46
N GLY A 51 11.85 4.87 -7.24
CA GLY A 51 11.10 4.30 -6.12
C GLY A 51 12.01 3.86 -4.98
N TYR A 52 11.48 3.91 -3.77
CA TYR A 52 12.10 3.40 -2.55
C TYR A 52 11.66 1.95 -2.34
N LYS A 53 12.60 1.01 -2.39
CA LYS A 53 12.34 -0.41 -2.21
C LYS A 53 12.73 -0.86 -0.80
N MET A 54 11.83 -1.61 -0.16
CA MET A 54 12.06 -2.21 1.15
C MET A 54 11.68 -3.69 1.12
N THR A 55 12.55 -4.56 1.64
CA THR A 55 12.22 -5.99 1.81
C THR A 55 11.17 -6.15 2.89
N TRP A 56 10.43 -7.27 2.85
CA TRP A 56 9.42 -7.57 3.87
C TRP A 56 9.99 -7.61 5.30
N ALA A 57 11.19 -8.16 5.49
CA ALA A 57 11.84 -8.21 6.80
C ALA A 57 12.16 -6.81 7.35
N ARG A 58 12.69 -5.91 6.51
CA ARG A 58 12.97 -4.53 6.92
C ARG A 58 11.70 -3.74 7.17
N PHE A 59 10.65 -4.01 6.39
CA PHE A 59 9.34 -3.41 6.60
C PHE A 59 8.73 -3.83 7.94
N ASP A 60 8.72 -5.13 8.26
CA ASP A 60 8.27 -5.63 9.56
C ASP A 60 9.04 -4.99 10.71
N GLN A 61 10.37 -4.92 10.61
CA GLN A 61 11.21 -4.25 11.60
C GLN A 61 10.82 -2.78 11.78
N ALA A 62 10.76 -2.00 10.69
CA ALA A 62 10.45 -0.58 10.75
C ALA A 62 9.07 -0.31 11.38
N MET A 63 8.06 -1.13 11.06
CA MET A 63 6.72 -0.99 11.63
C MET A 63 6.66 -1.37 13.12
N ARG A 64 7.49 -2.32 13.57
CA ARG A 64 7.61 -2.67 15.00
C ARG A 64 8.30 -1.59 15.81
N GLU A 65 9.23 -0.87 15.20
CA GLU A 65 9.97 0.24 15.82
C GLU A 65 9.12 1.52 15.88
N GLY A 66 8.32 1.80 14.83
CA GLY A 66 7.63 3.07 14.60
C GLY A 66 6.31 3.33 15.35
N HIS A 67 6.08 2.75 16.53
CA HIS A 67 4.87 2.85 17.38
C HIS A 67 3.69 1.94 17.00
N ARG A 68 3.11 1.29 18.04
CA ARG A 68 1.84 0.56 17.99
C ARG A 68 0.69 1.56 17.84
N GLY A 69 0.15 1.71 16.64
CA GLY A 69 -1.16 2.34 16.46
C GLY A 69 -2.24 1.46 17.08
N ARG A 70 -3.07 2.02 17.96
CA ARG A 70 -4.27 1.33 18.46
C ARG A 70 -5.22 1.19 17.28
N HIS A 71 -5.60 -0.04 16.97
CA HIS A 71 -6.57 -0.35 15.92
C HIS A 71 -7.94 -0.26 16.59
N ASP A 72 -8.57 0.91 16.50
CA ASP A 72 -9.95 1.15 16.97
C ASP A 72 -10.94 0.80 15.84
#